data_AF-K9WRD9-F1
#
_entry.id   AF-K9WRD9-F1
#
_cell.length_a   1.000
_cell.length_b   1.000
_cell.length_c   1.000
_cell.angle_alpha   90.00
_cell.angle_beta   90.00
_cell.angle_gamma   90.00
#
_symmetry.space_group_name_H-M   'P 1'
#
loop_
_entity.id
_entity.type
_entity.pdbx_description
1 polymer ?
#
loop_
_entity_poly.entity_id
_entity_poly.type
_entity_poly.pdbx_seq_one_letter_code
_entity_poly.pdbx_strand_id
1 'polypeptide(L)'
;MKHCDWLRLKREGENICAALRQQGYQCRQHSRRLSWKVLQEGHTYVLTWLPAPVGDWNLLPNYTSPVRQQTSEELISFFASSIMSARSGNLDASALNFQ
;
A
#
# COMPACT_ATOMS: atom_id res chain seq x y z
N MET A 1 10.44 -13.04 -9.91
CA MET A 1 9.76 -13.11 -8.61
C MET A 1 9.20 -14.51 -8.44
N LYS A 2 9.39 -15.18 -7.29
CA LYS A 2 8.81 -16.51 -7.07
C LYS A 2 7.30 -16.39 -6.88
N HIS A 3 6.55 -17.45 -7.16
CA HIS A 3 5.08 -17.44 -6.98
C HIS A 3 4.67 -17.09 -5.55
N CYS A 4 5.38 -17.64 -4.55
CA CYS A 4 5.14 -17.35 -3.14
C CYS A 4 5.37 -15.86 -2.81
N ASP A 5 6.43 -15.25 -3.35
CA ASP A 5 6.69 -13.81 -3.17
C ASP A 5 5.56 -12.98 -3.78
N TRP A 6 5.08 -13.37 -4.97
CA TRP A 6 3.98 -12.67 -5.63
C TRP A 6 2.69 -12.72 -4.81
N LEU A 7 2.35 -13.89 -4.23
CA LEU A 7 1.17 -14.04 -3.36
C LEU A 7 1.31 -13.20 -2.09
N ARG A 8 2.50 -13.21 -1.46
CA ARG A 8 2.78 -12.40 -0.27
C ARG A 8 2.58 -10.92 -0.56
N LEU A 9 3.21 -10.42 -1.62
CA LEU A 9 3.10 -9.03 -2.04
C LEU A 9 1.67 -8.68 -2.42
N LYS A 10 0.95 -9.57 -3.11
CA LYS A 10 -0.46 -9.32 -3.41
C LYS A 10 -1.29 -9.07 -2.14
N ARG A 11 -1.09 -9.89 -1.10
CA ARG A 11 -1.75 -9.73 0.20
C ARG A 11 -1.34 -8.42 0.89
N GLU A 12 -0.05 -8.08 0.87
CA GLU A 12 0.43 -6.79 1.40
C GLU A 12 -0.27 -5.60 0.72
N GLY A 13 -0.33 -5.59 -0.62
CA GLY A 13 -1.01 -4.54 -1.38
C GLY A 13 -2.52 -4.47 -1.09
N GLU A 14 -3.19 -5.61 -0.91
CA GLU A 14 -4.60 -5.68 -0.50
C GLU A 14 -4.82 -5.07 0.90
N ASN A 15 -3.93 -5.35 1.86
CA ASN A 15 -3.98 -4.78 3.21
C ASN A 15 -3.79 -3.26 3.19
N ILE A 16 -2.84 -2.77 2.41
CA ILE A 16 -2.63 -1.32 2.22
C ILE A 16 -3.88 -0.67 1.63
N CYS A 17 -4.48 -1.28 0.60
CA CYS A 17 -5.73 -0.79 0.04
C CYS A 17 -6.91 -0.85 1.02
N ALA A 18 -6.93 -1.82 1.95
CA ALA A 18 -7.95 -1.86 3.00
C ALA A 18 -7.83 -0.67 3.96
N ALA A 19 -6.61 -0.35 4.39
CA ALA A 19 -6.34 0.84 5.22
C ALA A 19 -6.71 2.15 4.51
N LEU A 20 -6.34 2.27 3.22
CA LEU A 20 -6.74 3.44 2.41
C LEU A 20 -8.26 3.55 2.29
N ARG A 21 -9.00 2.45 2.09
CA ARG A 21 -10.48 2.51 2.02
C ARG A 21 -11.12 3.03 3.31
N GLN A 22 -10.55 2.74 4.47
CA GLN A 22 -11.05 3.26 5.76
C GLN A 22 -10.94 4.79 5.85
N GLN A 23 -10.02 5.39 5.10
CA GLN A 23 -9.83 6.84 5.02
C GLN A 23 -10.62 7.49 3.86
N GLY A 24 -11.53 6.73 3.20
CA GLY A 24 -12.37 7.25 2.11
C GLY A 24 -11.79 7.11 0.70
N TYR A 25 -10.67 6.40 0.54
CA TYR A 25 -10.05 6.20 -0.76
C TYR A 25 -10.73 5.08 -1.54
N GLN A 26 -10.85 5.26 -2.86
CA GLN A 26 -11.30 4.19 -3.75
C GLN A 26 -10.10 3.45 -4.33
N CYS A 27 -9.95 2.17 -3.98
CA CYS A 27 -8.86 1.33 -4.46
C CYS A 27 -9.35 0.25 -5.41
N ARG A 28 -8.83 0.24 -6.65
CA ARG A 28 -9.14 -0.76 -7.69
C ARG A 28 -7.87 -1.47 -8.18
N GLN A 29 -7.83 -2.79 -8.05
CA GLN A 29 -6.69 -3.59 -8.50
C GLN A 29 -6.62 -3.65 -10.02
N HIS A 30 -5.40 -3.57 -10.56
CA HIS A 30 -5.15 -3.93 -11.96
C HIS A 30 -4.99 -5.45 -12.08
N SER A 31 -5.75 -6.06 -12.97
CA SER A 31 -5.73 -7.51 -13.19
C SER A 31 -4.30 -8.00 -13.46
N ARG A 32 -3.89 -9.06 -12.75
CA ARG A 32 -2.57 -9.73 -12.89
C ARG A 32 -1.35 -8.86 -12.58
N ARG A 33 -1.51 -7.71 -11.92
CA ARG A 33 -0.41 -6.83 -11.51
C ARG A 33 -0.40 -6.60 -10.00
N LEU A 34 0.79 -6.35 -9.46
CA LEU A 34 0.99 -5.81 -8.12
C LEU A 34 0.83 -4.29 -8.15
N SER A 35 -0.30 -3.83 -8.68
CA SER A 35 -0.62 -2.41 -8.78
C SER A 35 -2.12 -2.14 -8.62
N TRP A 36 -2.44 -1.04 -7.94
CA TRP A 36 -3.81 -0.59 -7.68
C TRP A 36 -3.94 0.87 -8.07
N LYS A 37 -5.03 1.21 -8.75
CA LYS A 37 -5.47 2.58 -8.90
C LYS A 37 -6.12 3.03 -7.59
N VAL A 38 -5.66 4.14 -7.04
CA VAL A 38 -6.15 4.74 -5.81
C VAL A 38 -6.72 6.11 -6.16
N LEU A 39 -7.97 6.38 -5.80
CA LEU A 39 -8.62 7.66 -6.06
C LEU A 39 -9.06 8.30 -4.75
N GLN A 40 -8.85 9.61 -4.66
CA GLN A 40 -9.30 10.45 -3.55
C GLN A 40 -9.65 11.82 -4.09
N GLU A 41 -10.87 12.30 -3.83
CA GLU A 41 -11.26 13.70 -4.10
C GLU A 41 -10.87 14.25 -5.49
N GLY A 42 -10.97 13.40 -6.52
CA GLY A 42 -10.62 13.76 -7.90
C GLY A 42 -9.14 13.59 -8.27
N HIS A 43 -8.27 13.31 -7.29
CA HIS A 43 -6.89 12.90 -7.54
C HIS A 43 -6.79 11.40 -7.77
N THR A 44 -5.93 11.03 -8.72
CA THR A 44 -5.63 9.64 -9.05
C THR A 44 -4.18 9.35 -8.73
N TYR A 45 -3.97 8.24 -8.03
CA TYR A 45 -2.71 7.66 -7.69
C TYR A 45 -2.63 6.20 -8.13
N VAL A 46 -1.42 5.65 -8.16
CA VAL A 46 -1.10 4.28 -8.48
C VAL A 46 -0.21 3.75 -7.36
N LEU A 47 -0.76 2.83 -6.57
CA LEU A 47 0.02 2.00 -5.66
C LEU A 47 0.69 0.90 -6.48
N THR A 48 2.00 0.76 -6.41
CA THR A 48 2.73 -0.28 -7.14
C THR A 48 3.92 -0.81 -6.33
N TRP A 49 4.21 -2.09 -6.48
CA TRP A 49 5.45 -2.68 -5.97
C TRP A 49 6.62 -2.31 -6.88
N LEU A 50 7.69 -1.75 -6.33
CA LEU A 50 8.94 -1.51 -7.04
C LEU A 50 9.95 -2.60 -6.64
N PRO A 51 10.48 -3.39 -7.60
CA PRO A 51 11.48 -4.40 -7.31
C PRO A 51 12.83 -3.77 -6.89
N ALA A 52 13.85 -4.61 -6.65
CA ALA A 52 15.20 -4.13 -6.35
C ALA A 52 15.68 -3.08 -7.39
N PRO A 53 16.39 -2.02 -6.97
CA PRO A 53 16.96 -1.81 -5.63
C PRO A 53 16.00 -1.23 -4.59
N VAL A 54 14.78 -0.82 -4.97
CA VAL A 54 13.82 -0.21 -4.03
C VAL A 54 13.26 -1.26 -3.08
N GLY A 55 12.70 -2.34 -3.64
CA GLY A 55 12.13 -3.44 -2.85
C GLY A 55 11.00 -3.00 -1.92
N ASP A 56 10.18 -2.03 -2.33
CA ASP A 56 9.08 -1.50 -1.52
C ASP A 56 7.86 -1.08 -2.37
N TRP A 57 6.72 -0.93 -1.71
CA TRP A 57 5.52 -0.30 -2.22
C TRP A 57 5.70 1.20 -2.39
N ASN A 58 5.15 1.73 -3.47
CA ASN A 58 5.23 3.15 -3.76
C ASN A 58 3.89 3.67 -4.29
N LEU A 59 3.60 4.94 -4.03
CA LEU A 59 2.39 5.62 -4.48
C LEU A 59 2.80 6.70 -5.49
N LEU A 60 2.31 6.59 -6.73
CA LEU A 60 2.63 7.49 -7.83
C LEU A 60 1.38 8.29 -8.25
N PRO A 61 1.47 9.54 -8.70
CA PRO A 61 2.68 10.34 -8.83
C PRO A 61 3.19 10.81 -7.45
N ASN A 62 4.51 10.80 -7.28
CA ASN A 62 5.16 11.59 -6.24
C ASN A 62 5.17 13.04 -6.74
N TYR A 63 4.14 13.81 -6.39
CA TYR A 63 3.95 15.17 -6.90
C TYR A 63 5.00 16.11 -6.27
N THR A 64 5.81 16.77 -7.09
CA THR A 64 6.84 17.74 -6.66
C THR A 64 6.34 19.19 -6.61
N SER A 65 5.06 19.44 -6.89
CA SER A 65 4.47 20.78 -6.90
C SER A 65 4.03 21.19 -5.49
N PRO A 66 4.36 22.39 -4.99
CA PRO A 66 4.13 22.80 -3.60
C PRO A 66 2.67 22.78 -3.15
N VAL A 67 1.72 23.07 -4.05
CA VAL A 67 0.27 22.99 -3.76
C VAL A 67 -0.21 21.54 -3.62
N ARG A 68 0.44 20.60 -4.33
CA ARG A 68 0.14 19.17 -4.24
C ARG A 68 1.00 18.45 -3.21
N GLN A 69 2.03 19.11 -2.67
CA GLN A 69 2.93 18.58 -1.65
C GLN A 69 2.20 18.41 -0.32
N GLN A 70 1.43 19.40 0.14
CA GLN A 70 0.66 19.27 1.41
C GLN A 70 -0.31 18.09 1.38
N THR A 71 -1.04 17.91 0.27
CA THR A 71 -1.92 16.74 0.10
C THR A 71 -1.12 15.44 -0.02
N SER A 72 0.04 15.46 -0.70
CA SER A 72 0.89 14.28 -0.85
C SER A 72 1.68 13.90 0.41
N GLU A 73 2.01 14.83 1.31
CA GLU A 73 2.79 14.57 2.52
C GLU A 73 1.96 13.84 3.58
N GLU A 74 0.71 14.27 3.79
CA GLU A 74 -0.23 13.55 4.65
C GLU A 74 -0.50 12.14 4.10
N LEU A 75 -0.65 12.03 2.77
CA LEU A 75 -0.78 10.77 2.07
C LEU A 75 0.42 9.85 2.24
N ILE A 76 1.63 10.37 2.04
CA ILE A 76 2.88 9.62 2.15
C ILE A 76 3.09 9.16 3.59
N SER A 77 2.80 10.02 4.57
CA SER A 77 2.87 9.68 6.00
C SER A 77 1.87 8.56 6.36
N PHE A 78 0.61 8.71 5.96
CA PHE A 78 -0.41 7.69 6.18
C PHE A 78 -0.06 6.37 5.47
N PHE A 79 0.42 6.45 4.25
CA PHE A 79 0.83 5.31 3.44
C PHE A 79 2.02 4.57 4.07
N ALA A 80 3.05 5.29 4.53
CA ALA A 80 4.20 4.72 5.22
C ALA A 80 3.76 4.02 6.53
N SER A 81 2.87 4.65 7.30
CA SER A 81 2.27 4.03 8.49
C SER A 81 1.46 2.77 8.16
N SER A 82 0.69 2.81 7.07
CA SER A 82 -0.09 1.66 6.59
C SER A 82 0.80 0.50 6.14
N ILE A 83 1.92 0.78 5.46
CA ILE A 83 2.92 -0.23 5.11
C ILE A 83 3.51 -0.88 6.36
N MET A 84 3.89 -0.06 7.35
CA MET A 84 4.47 -0.56 8.60
C MET A 84 3.47 -1.44 9.37
N SER A 85 2.20 -1.02 9.43
CA SER A 85 1.13 -1.81 10.04
C SER A 85 0.86 -3.12 9.29
N ALA A 86 0.79 -3.08 7.95
CA ALA A 86 0.60 -4.27 7.11
C ALA A 86 1.76 -5.27 7.24
N ARG A 87 2.98 -4.79 7.52
CA ARG A 87 4.16 -5.62 7.78
C ARG A 87 4.18 -6.20 9.20
N SER A 88 3.70 -5.43 10.18
CA SER A 88 3.66 -5.84 11.59
C SER A 88 2.55 -6.86 11.89
N GLY A 89 1.47 -6.87 11.12
CA GLY A 89 0.30 -7.77 11.26
C GLY A 89 0.57 -9.27 11.03
N ASN A 90 1.81 -9.73 11.07
CA ASN A 90 2.21 -11.14 10.94
C ASN A 90 2.85 -11.73 12.22
N LEU A 91 2.86 -11.00 13.35
CA LEU A 91 3.42 -11.50 14.61
C LEU A 91 2.41 -11.98 15.66
N ASP A 92 1.09 -11.97 15.40
CA ASP A 92 0.13 -12.26 16.48
C ASP A 92 -1.13 -13.05 16.06
N ALA A 93 -0.93 -14.28 15.56
CA ALA A 93 -2.06 -15.21 15.37
C ALA A 93 -1.74 -16.70 15.57
N SER A 94 -0.59 -17.08 16.15
CA SER A 94 -0.31 -18.51 16.41
C SER A 94 0.54 -18.82 17.66
N ALA A 95 0.77 -17.86 18.56
CA ALA A 95 1.66 -18.09 19.71
C ALA A 95 1.02 -17.77 21.07
N LEU A 96 -0.29 -17.91 21.23
CA LEU A 96 -0.93 -17.98 22.56
C LEU A 96 -2.18 -18.87 22.50
N ASN A 97 -1.96 -20.19 22.46
CA ASN A 97 -2.93 -21.14 22.98
C ASN A 97 -2.14 -22.14 23.84
N PHE A 98 -1.85 -21.70 25.08
CA PHE A 98 -1.57 -22.63 26.16
C PHE A 98 -2.92 -23.20 26.61
N GLN A 99 -3.16 -24.47 26.30
CA GLN A 99 -3.91 -25.37 27.17
C GLN A 99 -3.03 -26.58 27.45
#